data_AF-A0A357F917-F1
#
_entry.id   AF-A0A357F917-F1
#
_cell.length_a   1.000
_cell.length_b   1.000
_cell.length_c   1.000
_cell.angle_alpha   90.00
_cell.angle_beta   90.00
_cell.angle_gamma   90.00
#
_symmetry.space_group_name_H-M   'P 1'
#
loop_
_entity.id
_entity.type
_entity.pdbx_description
1 polymer ?
#
loop_
_entity_poly.entity_id
_entity_poly.type
_entity_poly.pdbx_seq_one_letter_code
_entity_poly.pdbx_strand_id
1 'polypeptide(L)'
;AVGILLILGIARIEIDTVYSEYYPPDSPVRRSIILMDEHFLGTGNMEILLETETEGVFRDPEVLLALEEVKQWIETKYPELVTHNWTLNNQLKQTHRKLKENREEYYTVPDSTDLVSQLLVLIEGGDYENLERLVSLDYANARMSISLKTIGSKK
;
A
#
# COMPACT_ATOMS: atom_id res chain seq x y z
N ALA A 1 1.92 -49.04 -20.16
CA ALA A 1 2.59 -47.84 -20.72
C ALA A 1 1.75 -46.58 -20.48
N VAL A 2 0.54 -46.47 -21.05
CA VAL A 2 -0.32 -45.28 -20.94
C VAL A 2 -0.70 -44.92 -19.49
N GLY A 3 -1.03 -45.91 -18.65
CA GLY A 3 -1.37 -45.65 -17.24
C GLY A 3 -0.21 -45.05 -16.42
N ILE A 4 1.03 -45.46 -16.67
CA ILE A 4 2.22 -44.92 -15.98
C ILE A 4 2.48 -43.46 -16.43
N LEU A 5 2.26 -43.19 -17.71
CA LEU A 5 2.35 -41.84 -18.29
C LEU A 5 1.30 -40.89 -17.68
N LEU A 6 0.08 -41.36 -17.45
CA LEU A 6 -0.97 -40.58 -16.79
C LEU A 6 -0.64 -40.29 -15.32
N ILE A 7 -0.08 -41.26 -14.57
CA ILE A 7 0.34 -41.07 -13.18
C ILE A 7 1.46 -40.03 -13.07
N LEU A 8 2.43 -40.04 -13.99
CA LEU A 8 3.47 -39.01 -14.07
C LEU A 8 2.90 -37.63 -14.43
N GLY A 9 1.83 -37.58 -15.24
CA GLY A 9 1.12 -36.34 -15.56
C GLY A 9 0.38 -35.75 -14.36
N ILE A 10 -0.20 -36.60 -13.49
CA ILE A 10 -0.87 -36.16 -12.25
C ILE A 10 0.13 -35.49 -11.30
N ALA A 11 1.36 -36.00 -11.21
CA ALA A 11 2.42 -35.37 -10.42
C ALA A 11 2.84 -33.99 -10.95
N ARG A 12 2.42 -33.61 -12.16
CA ARG A 12 2.70 -32.33 -12.81
C ARG A 12 1.47 -31.41 -12.86
N ILE A 13 0.38 -31.78 -12.19
CA ILE A 13 -0.77 -30.89 -12.04
C ILE A 13 -0.36 -29.78 -11.08
N GLU A 14 -0.33 -28.56 -11.61
CA GLU A 14 -0.02 -27.36 -10.86
C GLU A 14 -1.32 -26.59 -10.61
N ILE A 15 -1.63 -26.34 -9.34
CA ILE A 15 -2.76 -25.49 -8.96
C ILE A 15 -2.25 -24.06 -8.99
N ASP A 16 -2.56 -23.35 -10.07
CA ASP A 16 -2.36 -21.90 -10.14
C ASP A 16 -3.73 -21.22 -10.14
N THR A 17 -4.01 -20.49 -9.07
CA THR A 17 -5.28 -19.77 -8.90
C THR A 17 -5.08 -18.33 -9.32
N VAL A 18 -5.28 -18.03 -10.60
CA VAL A 18 -5.36 -16.65 -11.10
C VAL A 18 -6.84 -16.37 -11.40
N TYR A 19 -7.48 -15.47 -10.65
CA TYR A 19 -8.91 -15.17 -10.82
C TYR A 19 -9.28 -14.74 -12.25
N SER A 20 -8.35 -14.09 -12.98
CA SER A 20 -8.56 -13.70 -14.37
C SER A 20 -8.59 -14.89 -15.35
N GLU A 21 -7.99 -16.03 -15.01
CA GLU A 21 -7.95 -17.24 -15.84
C GLU A 21 -9.23 -18.09 -15.77
N TYR A 22 -10.09 -17.84 -14.78
CA TYR A 22 -11.43 -18.42 -14.73
C TYR A 22 -12.34 -17.91 -15.87
N TYR A 23 -11.97 -16.79 -16.49
CA TYR A 23 -12.68 -16.25 -17.64
C TYR A 23 -12.03 -16.71 -18.96
N PRO A 24 -12.85 -16.96 -20.01
CA PRO A 24 -12.32 -17.27 -21.34
C PRO A 24 -11.29 -16.24 -21.81
N PRO A 25 -10.23 -16.65 -22.53
CA PRO A 25 -9.18 -15.75 -23.04
C PRO A 25 -9.72 -14.50 -23.73
N ASP A 26 -10.77 -14.64 -24.54
CA ASP A 26 -11.35 -13.55 -25.33
C ASP A 26 -12.42 -12.73 -24.60
N SER A 27 -12.71 -13.07 -23.34
CA SER A 27 -13.75 -12.38 -22.59
C SER A 27 -13.40 -10.90 -22.40
N PRO A 28 -14.38 -9.99 -22.49
CA PRO A 28 -14.16 -8.58 -22.18
C PRO A 28 -13.61 -8.37 -20.77
N VAL A 29 -14.05 -9.19 -19.81
CA VAL A 29 -13.61 -9.13 -18.41
C VAL A 29 -12.11 -9.42 -18.28
N ARG A 30 -11.61 -10.51 -18.88
CA ARG A 30 -10.18 -10.85 -18.80
C ARG A 30 -9.29 -9.81 -19.47
N ARG A 31 -9.71 -9.28 -20.63
CA ARG A 31 -8.98 -8.21 -21.31
C ARG A 31 -8.90 -6.93 -20.47
N SER A 32 -9.99 -6.55 -19.81
CA SER A 32 -9.98 -5.40 -18.90
C SER A 32 -9.06 -5.62 -17.69
N ILE A 33 -9.05 -6.83 -17.11
CA ILE A 33 -8.16 -7.14 -15.97
C ILE A 33 -6.69 -7.07 -16.38
N ILE A 34 -6.31 -7.61 -17.55
CA ILE A 34 -4.93 -7.54 -18.06
C ILE A 34 -4.53 -6.07 -18.32
N LEU A 35 -5.40 -5.29 -18.97
CA LEU A 35 -5.15 -3.86 -19.18
C LEU A 35 -5.00 -3.09 -17.86
N MET A 36 -5.80 -3.43 -16.84
CA MET A 36 -5.67 -2.83 -15.51
C MET A 36 -4.35 -3.19 -14.85
N ASP A 37 -3.92 -4.45 -14.93
CA ASP A 37 -2.65 -4.89 -14.35
C ASP A 37 -1.44 -4.24 -15.04
N GLU A 38 -1.46 -4.12 -16.38
CA GLU A 38 -0.39 -3.48 -17.17
C GLU A 38 -0.29 -1.96 -16.95
N HIS A 39 -1.43 -1.27 -16.77
CA HIS A 39 -1.46 0.20 -16.73
C HIS A 39 -1.66 0.83 -15.34
N PHE A 40 -2.18 0.09 -14.35
CA PHE A 40 -2.58 0.65 -13.05
C PHE A 40 -1.82 0.05 -11.85
N LEU A 41 -0.60 -0.47 -12.06
CA LEU A 41 0.31 -0.92 -11.00
C LEU A 41 -0.22 -2.11 -10.15
N GLY A 42 -1.07 -2.96 -10.73
CA GLY A 42 -1.65 -4.12 -10.04
C GLY A 42 -3.14 -3.97 -9.73
N THR A 43 -3.83 -5.10 -9.52
CA THR A 43 -5.26 -5.11 -9.13
C THR A 43 -5.49 -5.56 -7.68
N GLY A 44 -4.42 -5.93 -6.95
CA GLY A 44 -4.49 -6.31 -5.54
C GLY A 44 -4.28 -5.13 -4.62
N ASN A 45 -5.09 -5.01 -3.57
CA ASN A 45 -4.87 -4.06 -2.49
C ASN A 45 -4.88 -4.80 -1.15
N MET A 46 -3.89 -4.54 -0.32
CA MET A 46 -3.83 -4.98 1.07
C MET A 46 -3.97 -3.75 1.97
N GLU A 47 -4.87 -3.84 2.94
CA GLU A 47 -5.15 -2.76 3.88
C GLU A 47 -4.76 -3.21 5.28
N ILE A 48 -3.93 -2.41 5.95
CA ILE A 48 -3.55 -2.62 7.33
C ILE A 48 -4.15 -1.47 8.14
N LEU A 49 -5.01 -1.81 9.10
CA LEU A 49 -5.55 -0.89 10.08
C LEU A 49 -4.75 -1.01 11.37
N LEU A 50 -4.18 0.11 11.82
CA LEU A 50 -3.48 0.22 13.09
C LEU A 50 -4.41 0.93 14.07
N GLU A 51 -4.82 0.22 15.12
CA GLU A 51 -5.76 0.73 16.12
C GLU A 51 -5.08 0.94 17.46
N THR A 52 -5.42 2.03 18.13
CA THR A 52 -4.91 2.33 19.47
C THR A 52 -6.04 2.82 20.36
N GLU A 53 -5.91 2.61 21.68
CA GLU A 53 -6.92 3.07 22.66
C GLU A 53 -6.73 4.54 23.07
N THR A 54 -5.64 5.18 22.62
CA THR A 54 -5.27 6.54 23.02
C THR A 54 -5.45 7.50 21.85
N GLU A 55 -6.19 8.58 22.08
CA GLU A 55 -6.35 9.64 21.09
C GLU A 55 -5.01 10.34 20.82
N GLY A 56 -4.81 10.80 19.59
CA GLY A 56 -3.64 11.59 19.22
C GLY A 56 -2.36 10.79 18.97
N VAL A 57 -2.38 9.46 19.06
CA VAL A 57 -1.19 8.61 18.90
C VAL A 57 -0.49 8.85 17.55
N PHE A 58 -1.25 8.98 16.45
CA PHE A 58 -0.70 9.28 15.12
C PHE A 58 -0.35 10.76 14.90
N ARG A 59 -0.19 11.55 15.97
CA ARG A 59 0.44 12.87 15.96
C ARG A 59 1.86 12.86 16.54
N ASP A 60 2.24 11.76 17.19
CA ASP A 60 3.56 11.61 17.81
C ASP A 60 4.62 11.30 16.73
N PRO A 61 5.70 12.12 16.63
CA PRO A 61 6.81 11.84 15.72
C PRO A 61 7.39 10.43 15.88
N GLU A 62 7.49 9.89 17.10
CA GLU A 62 8.05 8.55 17.32
C GLU A 62 7.17 7.46 16.69
N VAL A 63 5.86 7.60 16.81
CA VAL A 63 4.88 6.67 16.22
C VAL A 63 4.89 6.78 14.70
N LEU A 64 4.98 8.01 14.17
CA LEU A 64 5.06 8.25 12.73
C LEU A 64 6.37 7.67 12.16
N LEU A 65 7.50 7.81 12.86
CA LEU A 65 8.76 7.19 12.47
C LEU A 65 8.67 5.66 12.48
N ALA A 66 8.07 5.06 13.51
CA ALA A 66 7.84 3.62 13.56
C ALA A 66 6.94 3.14 12.41
N LEU A 67 5.89 3.90 12.08
CA LEU A 67 5.03 3.61 10.92
C LEU A 67 5.81 3.66 9.60
N GLU A 68 6.73 4.61 9.46
CA GLU A 68 7.62 4.72 8.29
C GLU A 68 8.56 3.52 8.19
N GLU A 69 9.14 3.08 9.31
CA GLU A 69 10.00 1.89 9.35
C GLU A 69 9.24 0.63 8.92
N VAL A 70 8.00 0.42 9.39
CA VAL A 70 7.15 -0.69 8.97
C VAL A 70 6.89 -0.62 7.47
N LYS A 71 6.54 0.56 6.95
CA LYS A 71 6.32 0.78 5.52
C LYS A 71 7.56 0.41 4.69
N GLN A 72 8.73 0.93 5.07
CA GLN A 72 9.99 0.68 4.38
C GLN A 72 10.40 -0.80 4.46
N TRP A 73 10.15 -1.45 5.60
CA TRP A 73 10.41 -2.88 5.75
C TRP A 73 9.55 -3.72 4.80
N ILE A 74 8.25 -3.41 4.66
CA ILE A 74 7.36 -4.11 3.72
C ILE A 74 7.85 -3.94 2.28
N GLU A 75 8.17 -2.71 1.88
CA GLU A 75 8.67 -2.39 0.54
C GLU A 75 10.01 -3.08 0.23
N THR A 76 10.91 -3.11 1.21
CA THR A 76 12.24 -3.75 1.06
C THR A 76 12.15 -5.27 1.04
N LYS A 77 11.23 -5.85 1.83
CA LYS A 77 11.09 -7.30 1.94
C LYS A 77 10.34 -7.92 0.76
N TYR A 78 9.41 -7.19 0.16
CA TYR A 78 8.58 -7.67 -0.94
C TYR A 78 8.60 -6.74 -2.17
N PRO A 79 9.79 -6.40 -2.72
CA PRO A 79 9.93 -5.38 -3.75
C PRO A 79 9.29 -5.76 -5.09
N GLU A 80 9.14 -7.06 -5.36
CA GLU A 80 8.51 -7.56 -6.60
C GLU A 80 6.98 -7.61 -6.51
N LEU A 81 6.43 -7.57 -5.29
CA LEU A 81 5.00 -7.67 -5.03
C LEU A 81 4.39 -6.30 -4.72
N VAL A 82 5.07 -5.47 -3.94
CA VAL A 82 4.58 -4.15 -3.51
C VAL A 82 4.86 -3.12 -4.58
N THR A 83 3.82 -2.54 -5.16
CA THR A 83 3.95 -1.48 -6.19
C THR A 83 3.81 -0.10 -5.59
N HIS A 84 2.93 0.05 -4.60
CA HIS A 84 2.72 1.30 -3.90
C HIS A 84 2.35 1.03 -2.45
N ASN A 85 2.84 1.85 -1.51
CA ASN A 85 2.43 1.80 -0.11
C ASN A 85 2.16 3.23 0.37
N TRP A 86 0.94 3.48 0.83
CA TRP A 86 0.41 4.78 1.14
C TRP A 86 -0.07 4.86 2.59
N THR A 87 0.43 5.86 3.32
CA THR A 87 0.13 6.13 4.73
C THR A 87 -0.03 7.63 4.97
N LEU A 88 -0.44 8.01 6.19
CA LEU A 88 -0.42 9.40 6.67
C LEU A 88 0.94 10.08 6.45
N ASN A 89 2.04 9.33 6.65
CA ASN A 89 3.40 9.87 6.48
C ASN A 89 3.68 10.34 5.06
N ASN A 90 3.09 9.71 4.04
CA ASN A 90 3.25 10.19 2.67
C ASN A 90 2.71 11.61 2.52
N GLN A 91 1.53 11.89 3.08
CA GLN A 91 0.95 13.23 3.07
C GLN A 91 1.79 14.21 3.89
N LEU A 92 2.25 13.79 5.08
CA LEU A 92 3.09 14.61 5.95
C LEU A 92 4.39 15.03 5.27
N LYS A 93 5.11 14.07 4.64
CA LYS A 93 6.33 14.32 3.86
C LYS A 93 6.09 15.23 2.67
N GLN A 94 4.98 15.04 1.94
CA GLN A 94 4.63 15.92 0.82
C GLN A 94 4.38 17.35 1.27
N THR A 95 3.64 17.55 2.35
CA THR A 95 3.39 18.89 2.92
C THR A 95 4.68 19.51 3.44
N HIS A 96 5.54 18.73 4.11
CA HIS A 96 6.84 19.20 4.59
C HIS A 96 7.72 19.71 3.44
N ARG A 97 7.85 18.92 2.37
CA ARG A 97 8.57 19.31 1.15
C ARG A 97 7.97 20.58 0.52
N LYS A 98 6.65 20.67 0.39
CA LYS A 98 5.97 21.85 -0.17
C LYS A 98 6.23 23.12 0.66
N LEU A 99 6.17 23.02 1.99
CA LEU A 99 6.46 24.11 2.92
C LEU A 99 7.91 24.61 2.78
N LYS A 100 8.83 23.72 2.38
CA LYS A 100 10.25 24.00 2.19
C LYS A 100 10.62 24.19 0.73
N GLU A 101 9.76 24.88 -0.03
CA GLU A 101 10.00 25.28 -1.42
C GLU A 101 10.23 24.09 -2.39
N ASN A 102 9.60 22.95 -2.11
CA ASN A 102 9.74 21.70 -2.85
C ASN A 102 11.15 21.09 -2.87
N ARG A 103 12.01 21.41 -1.89
CA ARG A 103 13.34 20.80 -1.77
C ARG A 103 13.25 19.35 -1.31
N GLU A 104 13.84 18.44 -2.08
CA GLU A 104 13.73 16.98 -1.86
C GLU A 104 14.28 16.52 -0.51
N GLU A 105 15.27 17.24 0.04
CA GLU A 105 15.84 17.00 1.37
C GLU A 105 14.81 17.06 2.52
N TYR A 106 13.65 17.69 2.29
CA TYR A 106 12.54 17.76 3.26
C TYR A 106 11.42 16.77 2.97
N TYR A 107 11.61 15.81 2.06
CA TYR A 107 10.71 14.67 1.91
C TYR A 107 10.97 13.62 3.02
N THR A 108 10.86 14.07 4.27
CA THR A 108 11.19 13.28 5.47
C THR A 108 10.09 13.42 6.52
N VAL A 109 9.88 12.36 7.29
CA VAL A 109 8.98 12.41 8.45
C VAL A 109 9.64 13.33 9.48
N PRO A 110 8.97 14.42 9.92
CA PRO A 110 9.50 15.29 10.93
C PRO A 110 9.71 14.56 12.26
N ASP A 111 10.79 14.89 12.95
CA ASP A 111 11.17 14.34 14.27
C ASP A 111 10.68 15.21 15.45
N SER A 112 10.13 16.39 15.18
CA SER A 112 9.65 17.33 16.19
C SER A 112 8.14 17.44 16.22
N THR A 113 7.57 17.33 17.42
CA THR A 113 6.12 17.40 17.67
C THR A 113 5.52 18.73 17.18
N ASP A 114 6.26 19.83 17.33
CA ASP A 114 5.82 21.15 16.86
C ASP A 114 5.68 21.21 15.34
N LEU A 115 6.64 20.63 14.60
CA LEU A 115 6.61 20.63 13.14
C LEU A 115 5.52 19.68 12.63
N VAL A 116 5.37 18.50 13.23
CA VAL A 116 4.24 17.60 12.92
C VAL A 116 2.91 18.33 13.10
N SER A 117 2.71 18.99 14.25
CA SER A 117 1.50 19.75 14.54
C SER A 117 1.22 20.83 13.50
N GLN A 118 2.24 21.61 13.10
CA GLN A 118 2.10 22.64 12.06
C GLN A 118 1.71 22.05 10.71
N LEU A 119 2.30 20.92 10.32
CA LEU A 119 2.00 20.28 9.04
C LEU A 119 0.59 19.66 9.03
N LEU A 120 0.15 19.06 10.13
CA LEU A 120 -1.20 18.51 10.25
C LEU A 120 -2.26 19.61 10.11
N VAL A 121 -2.05 20.78 10.72
CA VAL A 121 -2.95 21.94 10.55
C VAL A 121 -3.05 22.35 9.06
N LEU A 122 -1.92 22.37 8.34
CA LEU A 122 -1.92 22.69 6.90
C LEU A 122 -2.66 21.63 6.07
N ILE A 123 -2.55 20.35 6.44
CA ILE A 123 -3.24 19.25 5.76
C ILE A 123 -4.75 19.34 6.02
N GLU A 124 -5.17 19.53 7.27
CA GLU A 124 -6.57 19.68 7.66
C GLU A 124 -7.23 20.88 6.95
N GLY A 125 -6.52 21.99 6.80
CA GLY A 125 -7.04 23.18 6.11
C GLY A 125 -7.09 23.08 4.58
N GLY A 126 -6.34 22.14 3.98
CA GLY A 126 -6.18 22.05 2.52
C GLY A 126 -6.82 20.83 1.87
N ASP A 127 -6.61 19.64 2.44
CA ASP A 127 -6.91 18.35 1.82
C ASP A 127 -7.44 17.34 2.85
N TYR A 128 -8.46 17.78 3.59
CA TYR A 128 -9.05 16.99 4.67
C TYR A 128 -9.68 15.68 4.19
N GLU A 129 -10.33 15.67 3.01
CA GLU A 129 -10.95 14.45 2.45
C GLU A 129 -9.93 13.33 2.20
N ASN A 130 -8.68 13.66 1.89
CA ASN A 130 -7.63 12.67 1.73
C ASN A 130 -7.07 12.22 3.08
N LEU A 131 -7.04 13.11 4.08
CA LEU A 131 -6.57 12.82 5.43
C LEU A 131 -7.49 11.82 6.15
N GLU A 132 -8.81 12.00 6.09
CA GLU A 132 -9.78 11.12 6.76
C GLU A 132 -9.76 9.67 6.22
N ARG A 133 -9.19 9.44 5.04
CA ARG A 133 -8.98 8.09 4.49
C ARG A 133 -7.74 7.41 5.04
N LEU A 134 -6.85 8.13 5.72
CA LEU A 134 -5.56 7.65 6.21
C LEU A 134 -5.50 7.58 7.74
N VAL A 135 -6.28 8.41 8.43
CA VAL A 135 -6.27 8.49 9.89
C VAL A 135 -7.67 8.83 10.39
N SER A 136 -8.03 8.34 11.58
CA SER A 136 -9.26 8.73 12.27
C SER A 136 -9.21 10.19 12.73
N LEU A 137 -10.37 10.80 12.95
CA LEU A 137 -10.51 12.21 13.36
C LEU A 137 -9.75 12.53 14.66
N ASP A 138 -9.74 11.60 15.61
CA ASP A 138 -9.05 11.69 16.89
C ASP A 138 -7.57 11.30 16.79
N TYR A 139 -7.08 10.90 15.61
CA TYR A 139 -5.73 10.40 15.40
C TYR A 139 -5.37 9.15 16.23
N ALA A 140 -6.37 8.39 16.69
CA ALA A 140 -6.16 7.13 17.40
C ALA A 140 -5.85 5.96 16.46
N ASN A 141 -6.39 5.97 15.24
CA ASN A 141 -6.28 4.87 14.28
C ASN A 141 -5.70 5.35 12.95
N ALA A 142 -4.84 4.55 12.32
CA ALA A 142 -4.27 4.85 11.01
C ALA A 142 -4.45 3.69 10.04
N ARG A 143 -4.54 4.03 8.75
CA ARG A 143 -4.63 3.09 7.64
C ARG A 143 -3.37 3.14 6.80
N MET A 144 -2.82 1.96 6.51
CA MET A 144 -1.77 1.75 5.53
C MET A 144 -2.34 0.95 4.36
N SER A 145 -2.37 1.57 3.19
CA SER A 145 -2.89 0.96 1.96
C SER A 145 -1.73 0.55 1.06
N ILE A 146 -1.69 -0.73 0.69
CA ILE A 146 -0.59 -1.32 -0.06
C ILE A 146 -1.14 -1.89 -1.36
N SER A 147 -0.77 -1.29 -2.48
CA SER A 147 -1.04 -1.84 -3.80
C SER A 147 -0.05 -2.95 -4.11
N LEU A 148 -0.59 -4.08 -4.55
CA LEU A 148 0.13 -5.29 -4.86
C LEU A 148 -0.03 -5.59 -6.35
N LYS A 149 1.06 -6.00 -6.98
CA LYS A 149 1.04 -6.56 -8.33
C LYS A 149 0.15 -7.80 -8.34
N THR A 150 -0.63 -7.99 -9.40
CA THR A 150 -1.41 -9.21 -9.58
C THR A 150 -0.49 -10.33 -10.02
N ILE A 151 0.10 -10.98 -9.04
CA ILE A 151 0.83 -12.23 -9.25
C ILE A 151 -0.19 -13.36 -9.07
N GLY A 152 -0.15 -14.35 -9.96
CA GLY A 152 -0.91 -15.58 -9.77
C GLY A 152 -0.58 -16.27 -8.45
N SER A 153 -1.27 -17.37 -8.14
CA SER A 153 -1.01 -18.11 -6.90
C SER A 153 0.40 -18.71 -6.85
N LYS A 154 1.18 -18.61 -7.93
CA LYS A 154 2.55 -19.08 -8.00
C LYS A 154 3.58 -17.98 -7.76
N LYS A 155 4.58 -18.37 -6.97
CA LYS A 155 5.94 -17.83 -7.02
C LYS A 155 6.67 -18.34 -8.25
#